data_AF-A0A6I1MSF0-F1
#
_entry.id   AF-A0A6I1MSF0-F1
#
_cell.length_a   1.000
_cell.length_b   1.000
_cell.length_c   1.000
_cell.angle_alpha   90.00
_cell.angle_beta   90.00
_cell.angle_gamma   90.00
#
_symmetry.space_group_name_H-M   'P 1'
#
loop_
_entity.id
_entity.type
_entity.pdbx_description
1 polymer ?
#
loop_
_entity_poly.entity_id
_entity_poly.type
_entity_poly.pdbx_seq_one_letter_code
_entity_poly.pdbx_strand_id
1 'polypeptide(L)' 'MDNSSLAHSKWNCKYHIVFAPKYRRQIIYGKIKSDIGAILRKLCD' A
#
# COMPACT_ATOMS: atom_id res chain seq x y z
N MET A 1 -18.33 5.80 -2.07
CA MET A 1 -18.04 6.76 -0.99
C MET A 1 -16.56 6.61 -0.66
N ASP A 2 -15.70 7.56 -1.05
CA ASP A 2 -14.29 7.74 -0.61
C ASP A 2 -13.77 9.07 -1.22
N ASN A 3 -14.58 10.14 -1.21
CA ASN A 3 -14.16 11.42 -1.77
C ASN A 3 -13.69 12.31 -0.62
N SER A 4 -12.38 12.57 -0.57
CA SER A 4 -11.80 13.52 0.37
C SER A 4 -12.06 14.94 -0.12
N SER A 5 -12.33 15.86 0.81
CA SER A 5 -12.60 17.26 0.48
C SER A 5 -11.93 18.21 1.44
N LEU A 6 -11.33 19.27 0.88
CA LEU A 6 -10.95 20.49 1.56
C LEU A 6 -11.90 21.62 1.13
N ALA A 7 -11.76 22.81 1.71
CA ALA A 7 -12.64 23.95 1.47
C ALA A 7 -12.87 24.29 -0.03
N HIS A 8 -11.87 24.05 -0.88
CA HIS A 8 -11.94 24.37 -2.31
C HIS A 8 -11.53 23.23 -3.24
N SER A 9 -11.31 22.01 -2.72
CA SER A 9 -10.86 20.88 -3.54
C SER A 9 -11.54 19.60 -3.10
N LYS A 10 -12.00 18.81 -4.07
CA LYS A 10 -12.48 17.45 -3.84
C LYS A 10 -11.66 16.51 -4.70
N TRP A 11 -11.21 15.39 -4.14
CA TRP A 11 -10.43 14.41 -4.88
C TRP A 11 -10.78 12.98 -4.48
N ASN A 12 -10.47 12.06 -5.40
CA ASN A 12 -10.61 10.64 -5.22
C ASN A 12 -9.33 9.97 -5.71
N CYS A 13 -8.32 9.92 -4.85
CA CYS A 13 -6.98 9.46 -5.20
C CYS A 13 -6.85 7.95 -4.94
N LYS A 14 -7.38 7.15 -5.86
CA LYS A 14 -7.24 5.68 -5.84
C LYS A 14 -6.07 5.26 -6.71
N TYR A 15 -5.12 4.52 -6.13
CA TYR A 15 -3.93 4.04 -6.83
C TYR A 15 -3.81 2.53 -6.71
N HIS A 16 -3.36 1.88 -7.80
CA HIS A 16 -2.98 0.47 -7.80
C HIS A 16 -1.45 0.37 -7.71
N ILE A 17 -0.94 0.13 -6.50
CA ILE A 17 0.49 0.07 -6.19
C ILE A 17 0.91 -1.40 -6.06
N VAL A 18 1.94 -1.80 -6.80
CA VAL A 18 2.47 -3.18 -6.81
C VAL A 18 3.95 -3.17 -6.49
N PHE A 19 4.37 -4.07 -5.60
CA PHE A 19 5.77 -4.26 -5.24
C PHE A 19 6.28 -5.63 -5.72
N ALA A 20 7.50 -5.67 -6.25
CA ALA A 20 8.16 -6.89 -6.67
C ALA A 20 9.49 -7.08 -5.93
N PRO A 21 9.83 -8.29 -5.48
CA PRO A 21 11.12 -8.57 -4.87
C PRO A 21 12.24 -8.45 -5.90
N LYS A 22 13.43 -8.05 -5.44
CA LYS A 22 14.64 -8.12 -6.25
C LYS A 22 14.82 -9.56 -6.77
N TYR A 23 15.04 -9.70 -8.09
CA TYR A 23 15.11 -10.98 -8.79
C TYR A 23 13.82 -11.84 -8.73
N ARG A 24 12.66 -11.26 -8.43
CA ARG A 24 11.36 -11.96 -8.35
C ARG A 24 11.37 -13.18 -7.41
N ARG A 25 12.21 -13.16 -6.36
CA ARG A 25 12.28 -14.23 -5.38
C ARG A 25 10.95 -14.39 -4.66
N GLN A 26 10.44 -15.62 -4.55
CA GLN A 26 9.17 -15.90 -3.88
C GLN A 26 9.21 -15.80 -2.34
N ILE A 27 10.34 -15.33 -1.76
CA ILE A 27 10.55 -15.19 -0.31
C ILE A 27 9.48 -14.29 0.34
N ILE A 28 8.97 -13.29 -0.39
CA ILE A 28 7.91 -12.39 0.08
C ILE A 28 6.61 -13.14 0.40
N TYR A 29 6.31 -14.25 -0.27
CA TYR A 29 5.05 -14.98 -0.06
C TYR A 29 5.09 -15.97 1.10
N GLY A 30 6.28 -16.27 1.63
CA GLY A 30 6.45 -17.16 2.77
C GLY A 30 6.32 -16.41 4.11
N LYS A 31 7.37 -16.52 4.94
CA LYS A 31 7.37 -15.99 6.31
C LYS A 31 7.25 -14.47 6.38
N ILE A 32 7.79 -13.74 5.40
CA ILE A 32 7.93 -12.28 5.45
C ILE A 32 6.65 -11.54 5.01
N LYS A 33 5.66 -12.25 4.46
CA LYS A 33 4.41 -11.65 3.95
C LYS A 33 3.66 -10.86 5.01
N SER A 34 3.53 -11.45 6.22
CA SER A 34 2.78 -10.85 7.32
C SER A 34 3.45 -9.57 7.81
N ASP A 35 4.76 -9.62 8.00
CA ASP A 35 5.55 -8.51 8.53
C ASP A 35 5.56 -7.32 7.56
N ILE A 36 5.72 -7.57 6.25
CA ILE A 36 5.64 -6.53 5.22
C ILE A 36 4.28 -5.84 5.26
N GLY A 37 3.20 -6.59 5.39
CA GLY A 37 1.85 -6.03 5.50
C GLY A 37 1.67 -5.16 6.75
N ALA A 38 2.24 -5.57 7.89
CA ALA A 38 2.19 -4.80 9.13
C ALA A 38 3.00 -3.50 9.02
N ILE A 39 4.21 -3.56 8.45
CA ILE A 39 5.07 -2.40 8.23
C ILE A 39 4.39 -1.39 7.30
N LEU A 40 3.82 -1.84 6.18
CA LEU A 40 3.17 -0.95 5.22
C LEU A 40 1.97 -0.22 5.83
N ARG A 41 1.14 -0.90 6.62
CA ARG A 41 0.02 -0.23 7.31
C ARG A 41 0.51 0.82 8.30
N LYS A 42 1.51 0.47 9.13
CA LYS A 42 2.11 1.40 10.10
C LYS A 42 2.75 2.63 9.44
N LEU A 43 3.25 2.51 8.22
CA LEU A 43 3.84 3.64 7.47
C LEU A 43 2.78 4.51 6.76
N CYS A 44 1.59 3.98 6.52
CA CYS A 44 0.48 4.69 5.88
C CYS A 44 -0.55 5.23 6.88
N ASP A 45 -0.37 4.96 8.18
CA ASP A 45 -1.00 5.70 9.28
C ASP A 45 -0.37 7.10 9.43
#